data_AF-A0AAU4LQT9-F1
#
_entry.id   AF-A0AAU4LQT9-F1
#
_cell.length_a   1.000
_cell.length_b   1.000
_cell.length_c   1.000
_cell.angle_alpha   90.00
_cell.angle_beta   90.00
_cell.angle_gamma   90.00
#
_symmetry.space_group_name_H-M   'P 1'
#
loop_
_entity.id
_entity.type
_entity.pdbx_description
1 polymer ?
#
loop_
_entity_poly.entity_id
_entity_poly.type
_entity_poly.pdbx_seq_one_letter_code
_entity_poly.pdbx_strand_id
1 'polypeptide(L)'
;MTGVPASATGGPGAKPVRGGKLGTAAVNQASLWNIANILTMVRLLLVPGFVVLLLHNGGYDPAWRSFAWAAFAVAMITDLFDGHLARTYNLVTDFGKIADPIADKAIMGAALICLSYLGDLPWWVTGVILFREIGITLMRFWVIRHAVIPASRGGKMKTLAQGTAVGMYVLALTGPLATLRFWVMAVAVVLTVVTGLDYVRQAVVLRRQGLAAERAAAAAAGPSAGAPGARGAAEGDGASRTAEPDGASHSAGAAGPAETER
;
A
#
# COMPACT_ATOMS: atom_id res chain seq x y z
N MET A 1 43.43 64.58 -42.82
CA MET A 1 42.70 63.77 -43.82
C MET A 1 42.49 62.39 -43.20
N THR A 2 41.31 61.99 -42.71
CA THR A 2 39.98 61.78 -43.36
C THR A 2 39.89 60.42 -44.06
N GLY A 3 39.02 59.51 -43.60
CA GLY A 3 38.79 58.20 -44.25
C GLY A 3 38.05 57.15 -43.40
N VAL A 4 36.71 57.24 -43.34
CA VAL A 4 35.72 56.26 -42.84
C VAL A 4 34.46 56.47 -43.71
N PRO A 5 33.57 55.49 -44.02
CA PRO A 5 33.45 54.09 -43.57
C PRO A 5 33.88 53.10 -44.72
N ALA A 6 33.25 51.98 -45.14
CA ALA A 6 31.96 51.34 -44.81
C ALA A 6 31.82 49.85 -45.25
N SER A 7 30.86 49.17 -44.59
CA SER A 7 29.98 48.09 -45.09
C SER A 7 30.54 46.75 -45.62
N ALA A 8 30.14 45.65 -44.95
CA ALA A 8 29.41 44.54 -45.59
C ALA A 8 28.59 43.75 -44.56
N THR A 9 27.40 43.27 -44.94
CA THR A 9 26.47 42.51 -44.09
C THR A 9 26.67 41.00 -44.18
N GLY A 10 26.48 40.25 -43.09
CA GLY A 10 26.48 38.78 -43.13
C GLY A 10 25.99 38.08 -41.85
N GLY A 11 24.71 37.71 -41.84
CA GLY A 11 24.19 36.60 -41.02
C GLY A 11 23.77 35.42 -41.92
N PRO A 12 23.10 34.37 -41.42
CA PRO A 12 22.63 34.15 -40.05
C PRO A 12 23.04 32.76 -39.47
N GLY A 13 22.48 32.39 -38.30
CA GLY A 13 22.23 30.97 -38.01
C GLY A 13 23.15 30.26 -37.01
N ALA A 14 23.31 30.79 -35.80
CA ALA A 14 23.88 30.05 -34.68
C ALA A 14 22.99 28.85 -34.30
N LYS A 15 23.29 27.66 -34.83
CA LYS A 15 22.64 26.41 -34.39
C LYS A 15 23.11 26.06 -32.98
N PRO A 16 22.21 25.79 -32.00
CA PRO A 16 22.62 25.41 -30.66
C PRO A 16 23.34 24.06 -30.70
N VAL A 17 24.47 23.97 -29.99
CA VAL A 17 25.23 22.72 -29.85
C VAL A 17 24.34 21.71 -29.13
N ARG A 18 23.89 20.68 -29.85
CA ARG A 18 22.95 19.67 -29.35
C ARG A 18 23.66 18.73 -28.39
N GLY A 19 23.76 19.14 -27.13
CA GLY A 19 24.47 18.44 -26.05
C GLY A 19 23.96 17.00 -25.87
N GLY A 20 24.66 16.05 -26.49
CA GLY A 20 24.34 14.63 -26.44
C GLY A 20 24.63 14.04 -25.06
N LYS A 21 23.64 14.08 -24.16
CA LYS A 21 23.65 13.33 -22.89
C LYS A 21 23.45 11.83 -23.11
N LEU A 22 24.28 11.23 -23.97
CA LEU A 22 24.39 9.80 -24.16
C LEU A 22 25.33 9.25 -23.08
N GLY A 23 24.77 8.63 -22.03
CA GLY A 23 25.55 7.94 -20.99
C GLY A 23 25.32 8.34 -19.53
N THR A 24 24.09 8.65 -19.10
CA THR A 24 23.81 8.80 -17.65
C THR A 24 22.38 8.41 -17.23
N ALA A 25 21.79 7.39 -17.85
CA ALA A 25 20.52 6.80 -17.41
C ALA A 25 20.33 5.33 -17.84
N ALA A 26 21.41 4.53 -17.89
CA ALA A 26 21.27 3.08 -17.87
C ALA A 26 20.87 2.66 -16.44
N VAL A 27 19.63 2.96 -16.06
CA VAL A 27 19.03 2.50 -14.79
C VAL A 27 19.08 0.99 -14.84
N ASN A 28 19.80 0.38 -13.91
CA ASN A 28 20.07 -1.05 -13.89
C ASN A 28 18.78 -1.78 -13.47
N GLN A 29 17.85 -1.94 -14.42
CA GLN A 29 16.59 -2.64 -14.24
C GLN A 29 16.93 -4.11 -13.94
N ALA A 30 16.92 -4.46 -12.65
CA ALA A 30 17.11 -5.83 -12.22
C ALA A 30 16.08 -6.71 -12.96
N SER A 31 16.59 -7.69 -13.71
CA SER A 31 15.74 -8.60 -14.48
C SER A 31 14.70 -9.27 -13.59
N LEU A 32 13.57 -9.69 -14.17
CA LEU A 32 12.65 -10.61 -13.49
C LEU A 32 13.39 -11.90 -13.06
N TRP A 33 14.48 -12.26 -13.73
CA TRP A 33 15.42 -13.32 -13.34
C TRP A 33 16.49 -12.86 -12.33
N ASN A 34 16.09 -12.00 -11.38
CA ASN A 34 16.87 -11.64 -10.20
C ASN A 34 16.84 -12.79 -9.18
N ILE A 35 17.97 -13.07 -8.53
CA ILE A 35 18.11 -14.07 -7.45
C ILE A 35 17.02 -13.89 -6.38
N ALA A 36 16.79 -12.67 -5.89
CA ALA A 36 15.76 -12.44 -4.87
C ALA A 36 14.34 -12.77 -5.37
N ASN A 37 14.03 -12.50 -6.64
CA ASN A 37 12.73 -12.87 -7.21
C ASN A 37 12.58 -14.39 -7.37
N ILE A 38 13.66 -15.08 -7.77
CA ILE A 38 13.67 -16.55 -7.86
C ILE A 38 13.42 -17.15 -6.47
N LEU A 39 14.03 -16.62 -5.42
CA LEU A 39 13.82 -17.09 -4.05
C LEU A 39 12.42 -16.75 -3.52
N THR A 40 11.83 -15.58 -3.82
CA THR A 40 10.41 -15.28 -3.55
C THR A 40 9.47 -16.25 -4.28
N MET A 41 9.73 -16.58 -5.55
CA MET A 41 8.95 -17.57 -6.32
C MET A 41 9.08 -18.99 -5.75
N VAL A 42 10.29 -19.40 -5.38
CA VAL A 42 10.54 -20.69 -4.69
C VAL A 42 9.82 -20.73 -3.35
N ARG A 43 9.85 -19.65 -2.56
CA ARG A 43 9.13 -19.53 -1.29
C ARG A 43 7.63 -19.68 -1.47
N LEU A 44 7.06 -19.06 -2.52
CA LEU A 44 5.64 -19.18 -2.85
C LEU A 44 5.27 -20.63 -3.24
N LEU A 45 6.16 -21.35 -3.92
CA LEU A 45 6.00 -22.78 -4.23
C LEU A 45 6.18 -23.70 -3.00
N LEU A 46 7.00 -23.30 -2.03
CA LEU A 46 7.13 -24.02 -0.75
C LEU A 46 5.85 -23.97 0.08
N VAL A 47 4.97 -22.96 -0.07
CA VAL A 47 3.73 -22.86 0.71
C VAL A 47 2.77 -24.05 0.49
N PRO A 48 2.32 -24.38 -0.74
CA PRO A 48 1.48 -25.57 -0.97
C PRO A 48 2.22 -26.87 -0.62
N GLY A 49 3.53 -26.95 -0.86
CA GLY A 49 4.35 -28.10 -0.44
C GLY A 49 4.32 -28.32 1.07
N PHE A 50 4.53 -27.25 1.84
CA PHE A 50 4.42 -27.25 3.31
C PHE A 50 3.03 -27.66 3.80
N VAL A 51 1.95 -27.17 3.17
CA VAL A 51 0.56 -27.56 3.52
C VAL A 51 0.35 -29.06 3.30
N VAL A 52 0.81 -29.60 2.16
CA VAL A 52 0.73 -31.04 1.87
C VAL A 52 1.54 -31.85 2.89
N LEU A 53 2.77 -31.44 3.21
CA LEU A 53 3.62 -32.10 4.21
C LEU A 53 2.98 -32.10 5.61
N LEU A 54 2.40 -30.97 6.05
CA LEU A 54 1.84 -30.82 7.40
C LEU A 54 0.49 -31.54 7.57
N LEU A 55 -0.29 -31.72 6.50
CA LEU A 55 -1.58 -32.41 6.56
C LEU A 55 -1.51 -33.89 6.15
N HIS A 56 -0.36 -34.39 5.71
CA HIS A 56 -0.15 -35.79 5.32
C HIS A 56 -0.39 -36.75 6.50
N ASN A 57 -0.96 -37.93 6.24
CA ASN A 57 -1.32 -38.92 7.27
C ASN A 57 -2.12 -38.33 8.46
N GLY A 58 -3.01 -37.37 8.18
CA GLY A 58 -3.80 -36.69 9.22
C GLY A 58 -3.00 -35.68 10.07
N GLY A 59 -1.77 -35.37 9.68
CA GLY A 59 -0.95 -34.32 10.28
C GLY A 59 -0.35 -34.63 11.65
N TYR A 60 -0.31 -35.89 12.07
CA TYR A 60 0.29 -36.33 13.35
C TYR A 60 1.48 -37.30 13.18
N ASP A 61 1.82 -37.67 11.96
CA ASP A 61 3.00 -38.50 11.66
C ASP A 61 4.31 -37.71 11.94
N PRO A 62 5.21 -38.22 12.82
CA PRO A 62 6.44 -37.51 13.19
C PRO A 62 7.39 -37.26 12.03
N ALA A 63 7.44 -38.13 11.02
CA ALA A 63 8.32 -37.95 9.87
C ALA A 63 7.83 -36.81 8.98
N TRP A 64 6.54 -36.81 8.62
CA TRP A 64 5.94 -35.75 7.80
C TRP A 64 5.93 -34.39 8.50
N ARG A 65 5.68 -34.34 9.82
CA ARG A 65 5.82 -33.10 10.60
C ARG A 65 7.27 -32.61 10.67
N SER A 66 8.26 -33.51 10.66
CA SER A 66 9.68 -33.12 10.58
C SER A 66 10.05 -32.54 9.21
N PHE A 67 9.53 -33.10 8.12
CA PHE A 67 9.70 -32.52 6.78
C PHE A 67 8.95 -31.19 6.62
N ALA A 68 7.73 -31.07 7.15
CA ALA A 68 6.98 -29.81 7.19
C ALA A 68 7.74 -28.74 8.00
N TRP A 69 8.32 -29.11 9.14
CA TRP A 69 9.16 -28.21 9.93
C TRP A 69 10.40 -27.76 9.16
N ALA A 70 11.08 -28.66 8.47
CA ALA A 70 12.24 -28.33 7.64
C ALA A 70 11.87 -27.38 6.49
N ALA A 71 10.77 -27.63 5.78
CA ALA A 71 10.28 -26.74 4.72
C ALA A 71 9.91 -25.34 5.25
N PHE A 72 9.23 -25.28 6.41
CA PHE A 72 8.90 -24.03 7.10
C PHE A 72 10.16 -23.26 7.53
N ALA A 73 11.13 -23.96 8.14
CA ALA A 73 12.39 -23.37 8.59
C ALA A 73 13.20 -22.82 7.41
N VAL A 74 13.31 -23.57 6.31
CA VAL A 74 13.95 -23.09 5.07
C VAL A 74 13.25 -21.84 4.55
N ALA A 75 11.93 -21.85 4.38
CA ALA A 75 11.19 -20.69 3.88
C ALA A 75 11.37 -19.42 4.75
N MET A 76 11.39 -19.58 6.09
CA MET A 76 11.63 -18.48 7.04
C MET A 76 13.08 -17.99 7.06
N ILE A 77 14.05 -18.85 6.80
CA ILE A 77 15.48 -18.49 6.73
C ILE A 77 15.79 -17.80 5.39
N THR A 78 15.26 -18.32 4.29
CA THR A 78 15.37 -17.74 2.94
C THR A 78 14.85 -16.30 2.92
N ASP A 79 13.71 -16.02 3.54
CA ASP A 79 13.17 -14.65 3.69
C ASP A 79 14.17 -13.66 4.33
N LEU A 80 14.80 -14.07 5.43
CA LEU A 80 15.76 -13.22 6.14
C LEU A 80 17.00 -12.89 5.29
N PHE A 81 17.39 -13.82 4.40
CA PHE A 81 18.48 -13.60 3.44
C PHE A 81 18.03 -12.77 2.23
N ASP A 82 16.86 -13.02 1.63
CA ASP A 82 16.30 -12.24 0.52
C ASP A 82 16.18 -10.76 0.87
N GLY A 83 15.54 -10.49 2.01
CA GLY A 83 15.35 -9.15 2.55
C GLY A 83 16.65 -8.43 2.94
N HIS A 84 17.78 -9.14 2.98
CA HIS A 84 19.12 -8.56 3.07
C HIS A 84 19.72 -8.36 1.67
N LEU A 85 19.75 -9.39 0.83
CA LEU A 85 20.37 -9.40 -0.50
C LEU A 85 19.76 -8.32 -1.42
N ALA A 86 18.44 -8.24 -1.51
CA ALA A 86 17.74 -7.26 -2.35
C ALA A 86 18.07 -5.81 -1.96
N ARG A 87 18.35 -5.57 -0.67
CA ARG A 87 18.68 -4.24 -0.12
C ARG A 87 20.16 -3.89 -0.26
N THR A 88 21.05 -4.88 -0.14
CA THR A 88 22.51 -4.69 -0.31
C THR A 88 22.90 -4.49 -1.78
N TYR A 89 22.25 -5.18 -2.71
CA TYR A 89 22.55 -5.09 -4.16
C TYR A 89 21.59 -4.16 -4.94
N ASN A 90 20.62 -3.52 -4.28
CA ASN A 90 19.61 -2.63 -4.88
C ASN A 90 18.78 -3.29 -6.01
N LEU A 91 18.60 -4.61 -5.97
CA LEU A 91 17.93 -5.41 -7.01
C LEU A 91 16.40 -5.40 -6.83
N VAL A 92 15.79 -4.21 -6.77
CA VAL A 92 14.37 -4.04 -6.46
C VAL A 92 13.52 -3.99 -7.74
N THR A 93 12.74 -5.03 -8.00
CA THR A 93 11.79 -5.10 -9.13
C THR A 93 10.37 -4.71 -8.71
N ASP A 94 9.54 -4.23 -9.63
CA ASP A 94 8.13 -3.90 -9.33
C ASP A 94 7.28 -5.14 -9.00
N PHE A 95 7.66 -6.31 -9.52
CA PHE A 95 7.06 -7.58 -9.12
C PHE A 95 7.39 -7.92 -7.66
N GLY A 96 8.67 -7.84 -7.25
CA GLY A 96 9.09 -8.13 -5.87
C GLY A 96 8.38 -7.24 -4.83
N LYS A 97 8.24 -5.93 -5.12
CA LYS A 97 7.48 -4.98 -4.28
C LYS A 97 6.05 -5.43 -3.94
N ILE A 98 5.44 -6.28 -4.77
CA ILE A 98 4.09 -6.82 -4.60
C ILE A 98 4.14 -8.27 -4.09
N ALA A 99 5.05 -9.09 -4.63
CA ALA A 99 5.18 -10.51 -4.33
C ALA A 99 5.76 -10.78 -2.93
N ASP A 100 6.80 -10.05 -2.52
CA ASP A 100 7.49 -10.31 -1.25
C ASP A 100 6.51 -10.17 -0.06
N PRO A 101 5.73 -9.06 0.10
CA PRO A 101 4.79 -8.92 1.23
C PRO A 101 3.64 -9.93 1.25
N ILE A 102 3.42 -10.66 0.15
CA ILE A 102 2.49 -11.79 0.05
C ILE A 102 3.21 -13.08 0.48
N ALA A 103 4.39 -13.36 -0.07
CA ALA A 103 5.20 -14.54 0.25
C ALA A 103 5.64 -14.60 1.73
N ASP A 104 6.05 -13.45 2.30
CA ASP A 104 6.33 -13.23 3.73
C ASP A 104 5.19 -13.69 4.65
N LYS A 105 3.95 -13.67 4.15
CA LYS A 105 2.73 -13.93 4.93
C LYS A 105 2.02 -15.23 4.55
N ALA A 106 2.23 -15.73 3.34
CA ALA A 106 1.67 -16.99 2.88
C ALA A 106 2.17 -18.18 3.72
N ILE A 107 3.48 -18.29 3.99
CA ILE A 107 4.03 -19.41 4.78
C ILE A 107 3.55 -19.40 6.24
N MET A 108 3.61 -18.23 6.90
CA MET A 108 3.14 -18.08 8.30
C MET A 108 1.62 -18.23 8.42
N GLY A 109 0.86 -17.71 7.46
CA GLY A 109 -0.59 -17.81 7.44
C GLY A 109 -1.07 -19.24 7.20
N ALA A 110 -0.50 -19.94 6.23
CA ALA A 110 -0.76 -21.35 5.98
C ALA A 110 -0.47 -22.20 7.21
N ALA A 111 0.67 -21.99 7.88
CA ALA A 111 1.02 -22.72 9.09
C ALA A 111 -0.01 -22.53 10.22
N LEU A 112 -0.41 -21.29 10.50
CA LEU A 112 -1.42 -21.01 11.53
C LEU A 112 -2.79 -21.62 11.20
N ILE A 113 -3.22 -21.56 9.93
CA ILE A 113 -4.48 -22.16 9.47
C ILE A 113 -4.43 -23.69 9.59
N CYS A 114 -3.37 -24.34 9.10
CA CYS A 114 -3.22 -25.80 9.19
C CYS A 114 -3.16 -26.29 10.64
N LEU A 115 -2.41 -25.60 11.51
CA LEU A 115 -2.37 -25.93 12.95
C LEU A 115 -3.72 -25.71 13.65
N SER A 116 -4.56 -24.79 13.17
CA SER A 116 -5.92 -24.60 13.70
C SER A 116 -6.91 -25.64 13.18
N TYR A 117 -6.72 -26.07 11.92
CA TYR A 117 -7.48 -27.17 11.30
C TYR A 117 -7.18 -28.52 11.95
N LEU A 118 -5.91 -28.78 12.30
CA LEU A 118 -5.52 -29.97 13.09
C LEU A 118 -5.99 -29.92 14.55
N GLY A 119 -6.41 -28.75 15.05
CA GLY A 119 -6.81 -28.54 16.44
C GLY A 119 -5.65 -28.25 17.41
N ASP A 120 -4.41 -28.23 16.93
CA ASP A 120 -3.22 -27.88 17.71
C ASP A 120 -3.25 -26.41 18.21
N LEU A 121 -3.92 -25.52 17.48
CA LEU A 121 -4.16 -24.11 17.87
C LEU A 121 -5.67 -23.77 17.92
N PRO A 122 -6.13 -22.97 18.91
CA PRO A 122 -7.49 -22.46 18.92
C PRO A 122 -7.64 -21.32 17.90
N TRP A 123 -8.71 -21.37 17.10
CA TRP A 123 -8.96 -20.46 15.97
C TRP A 123 -8.89 -18.96 16.31
N TRP A 124 -9.18 -18.55 17.55
CA TRP A 124 -9.06 -17.14 17.96
C TRP A 124 -7.62 -16.61 17.93
N VAL A 125 -6.61 -17.45 18.24
CA VAL A 125 -5.19 -17.08 18.15
C VAL A 125 -4.82 -16.78 16.70
N THR A 126 -5.20 -17.69 15.80
CA THR A 126 -4.98 -17.57 14.36
C THR A 126 -5.71 -16.37 13.79
N GLY A 127 -6.97 -16.13 14.19
CA GLY A 127 -7.73 -14.93 13.81
C GLY A 127 -7.04 -13.63 14.22
N VAL A 128 -6.62 -13.50 15.49
CA VAL A 128 -5.90 -12.31 16.01
C VAL A 128 -4.59 -12.08 15.26
N ILE A 129 -3.81 -13.14 15.01
CA ILE A 129 -2.54 -13.02 14.31
C ILE A 129 -2.76 -12.64 12.84
N LEU A 130 -3.60 -13.38 12.09
CA LEU A 130 -3.87 -13.11 10.68
C LEU A 130 -4.45 -11.70 10.46
N PHE A 131 -5.42 -11.27 11.28
CA PHE A 131 -6.00 -9.93 11.19
C PHE A 131 -4.93 -8.84 11.35
N ARG A 132 -4.05 -8.98 12.35
CA ARG A 132 -2.95 -8.04 12.59
C ARG A 132 -1.92 -8.06 11.46
N GLU A 133 -1.57 -9.23 10.94
CA GLU A 133 -0.61 -9.39 9.83
C GLU A 133 -1.13 -8.71 8.56
N ILE A 134 -2.37 -9.02 8.15
CA ILE A 134 -3.00 -8.44 6.95
C ILE A 134 -3.22 -6.93 7.13
N GLY A 135 -3.76 -6.50 8.28
CA GLY A 135 -4.05 -5.09 8.55
C GLY A 135 -2.82 -4.18 8.47
N ILE A 136 -1.68 -4.64 8.99
CA ILE A 136 -0.41 -3.88 8.91
C ILE A 136 0.20 -3.91 7.51
N THR A 137 0.05 -5.01 6.76
CA THR A 137 0.46 -5.06 5.34
C THR A 137 -0.36 -4.10 4.48
N LEU A 138 -1.69 -4.11 4.59
CA LEU A 138 -2.59 -3.21 3.86
C LEU A 138 -2.31 -1.73 4.19
N MET A 139 -2.20 -1.41 5.48
CA MET A 139 -1.84 -0.06 5.92
C MET A 139 -0.46 0.39 5.43
N ARG A 140 0.55 -0.50 5.40
CA ARG A 140 1.86 -0.21 4.81
C ARG A 140 1.72 0.19 3.34
N PHE A 141 0.94 -0.56 2.54
CA PHE A 141 0.67 -0.22 1.13
C PHE A 141 -0.13 1.09 0.93
N TRP A 142 -0.92 1.52 1.92
CA TRP A 142 -1.63 2.80 1.88
C TRP A 142 -0.74 3.98 2.31
N VAL A 143 0.02 3.85 3.41
CA VAL A 143 0.84 4.95 3.94
C VAL A 143 2.08 5.21 3.09
N ILE A 144 2.68 4.21 2.41
CA ILE A 144 3.82 4.41 1.49
C ILE A 144 3.53 5.48 0.41
N ARG A 145 2.26 5.73 0.07
CA ARG A 145 1.85 6.76 -0.90
C ARG A 145 1.87 8.19 -0.34
N HIS A 146 1.99 8.35 0.98
CA HIS A 146 1.74 9.63 1.68
C HIS A 146 2.80 9.99 2.75
N ALA A 147 3.44 9.01 3.40
CA ALA A 147 4.44 9.25 4.44
C ALA A 147 5.41 8.06 4.62
N VAL A 148 6.65 8.34 5.04
CA VAL A 148 7.62 7.31 5.41
C VAL A 148 7.50 6.99 6.90
N ILE A 149 6.80 5.90 7.26
CA ILE A 149 6.79 5.40 8.65
C ILE A 149 8.18 4.80 8.98
N PRO A 150 8.89 5.29 10.02
CA PRO A 150 10.15 4.69 10.45
C PRO A 150 9.94 3.28 11.02
N ALA A 151 10.84 2.36 10.70
CA ALA A 151 10.70 0.95 11.05
C ALA A 151 10.84 0.72 12.57
N SER A 152 9.78 0.25 13.23
CA SER A 152 9.77 -0.03 14.67
C SER A 152 10.58 -1.28 15.03
N ARG A 153 11.39 -1.19 16.08
CA ARG A 153 12.26 -2.31 16.55
C ARG A 153 11.45 -3.56 16.95
N GLY A 154 10.23 -3.37 17.45
CA GLY A 154 9.32 -4.45 17.86
C GLY A 154 8.95 -5.42 16.72
N GLY A 155 9.04 -5.00 15.46
CA GLY A 155 8.81 -5.89 14.31
C GLY A 155 9.74 -7.11 14.30
N LYS A 156 11.03 -6.93 14.59
CA LYS A 156 12.01 -8.04 14.59
C LYS A 156 11.73 -9.05 15.71
N MET A 157 11.44 -8.56 16.92
CA MET A 157 11.13 -9.42 18.07
C MET A 157 9.84 -10.22 17.83
N LYS A 158 8.81 -9.61 17.22
CA LYS A 158 7.59 -10.32 16.83
C LYS A 158 7.89 -11.45 15.84
N THR A 159 8.60 -11.18 14.74
CA THR A 159 8.85 -12.20 13.71
C THR A 159 9.64 -13.39 14.28
N LEU A 160 10.64 -13.14 15.13
CA LEU A 160 11.38 -14.20 15.81
C LEU A 160 10.48 -14.99 16.77
N ALA A 161 9.79 -14.33 17.70
CA ALA A 161 8.94 -15.01 18.68
C ALA A 161 7.81 -15.83 18.02
N GLN A 162 7.14 -15.27 17.00
CA GLN A 162 6.07 -15.94 16.28
C GLN A 162 6.59 -17.05 15.35
N GLY A 163 7.73 -16.86 14.69
CA GLY A 163 8.36 -17.89 13.87
C GLY A 163 8.82 -19.09 14.70
N THR A 164 9.46 -18.85 15.85
CA THR A 164 9.79 -19.90 16.82
C THR A 164 8.53 -20.56 17.38
N ALA A 165 7.50 -19.79 17.77
CA ALA A 165 6.24 -20.35 18.25
C ALA A 165 5.60 -21.30 17.23
N VAL A 166 5.41 -20.85 15.98
CA VAL A 166 4.81 -21.66 14.92
C VAL A 166 5.69 -22.88 14.59
N GLY A 167 7.01 -22.72 14.49
CA GLY A 167 7.92 -23.85 14.30
C GLY A 167 7.82 -24.91 15.40
N MET A 168 7.71 -24.49 16.66
CA MET A 168 7.50 -25.39 17.80
C MET A 168 6.11 -26.05 17.84
N TYR A 169 5.13 -25.57 17.06
CA TYR A 169 3.85 -26.25 16.86
C TYR A 169 3.87 -27.16 15.63
N VAL A 170 4.54 -26.78 14.54
CA VAL A 170 4.68 -27.64 13.34
C VAL A 170 5.39 -28.96 13.70
N LEU A 171 6.49 -28.87 14.46
CA LEU A 171 7.19 -30.03 15.00
C LEU A 171 6.36 -30.67 16.13
N ALA A 172 6.15 -31.99 16.12
CA ALA A 172 5.42 -32.72 17.17
C ALA A 172 6.25 -32.86 18.46
N LEU A 173 6.41 -31.74 19.17
CA LEU A 173 7.12 -31.69 20.44
C LEU A 173 6.29 -32.33 21.57
N THR A 174 6.93 -33.23 22.31
CA THR A 174 6.37 -33.91 23.49
C THR A 174 7.07 -33.43 24.78
N GLY A 175 6.54 -33.83 25.94
CA GLY A 175 7.14 -33.52 27.25
C GLY A 175 7.25 -32.02 27.54
N PRO A 176 8.31 -31.55 28.24
CA PRO A 176 8.46 -30.14 28.61
C PRO A 176 8.44 -29.15 27.44
N LEU A 177 8.86 -29.58 26.25
CA LEU A 177 8.84 -28.77 25.03
C LEU A 177 7.41 -28.50 24.53
N ALA A 178 6.46 -29.40 24.81
CA ALA A 178 5.03 -29.20 24.57
C ALA A 178 4.41 -28.14 25.50
N THR A 179 4.94 -27.97 26.72
CA THR A 179 4.58 -26.87 27.61
C THR A 179 5.24 -25.56 27.15
N LEU A 180 6.51 -25.61 26.74
CA LEU A 180 7.24 -24.43 26.29
C LEU A 180 6.63 -23.80 25.04
N ARG A 181 6.17 -24.59 24.05
CA ARG A 181 5.52 -24.05 22.84
C ARG A 181 4.33 -23.16 23.17
N PHE A 182 3.51 -23.54 24.14
CA PHE A 182 2.35 -22.74 24.58
C PHE A 182 2.77 -21.36 25.10
N TRP A 183 3.78 -21.30 25.97
CA TRP A 183 4.27 -20.02 26.51
C TRP A 183 4.92 -19.13 25.44
N VAL A 184 5.67 -19.72 24.51
CA VAL A 184 6.27 -18.97 23.39
C VAL A 184 5.18 -18.43 22.44
N MET A 185 4.10 -19.19 22.20
CA MET A 185 2.93 -18.71 21.46
C MET A 185 2.16 -17.61 22.21
N ALA A 186 1.97 -17.74 23.53
CA ALA A 186 1.35 -16.71 24.34
C ALA A 186 2.12 -15.37 24.28
N VAL A 187 3.45 -15.42 24.37
CA VAL A 187 4.32 -14.25 24.16
C VAL A 187 4.19 -13.70 22.73
N ALA A 188 4.14 -14.55 21.71
CA ALA A 188 3.94 -14.13 20.32
C ALA A 188 2.58 -13.43 20.12
N VAL A 189 1.50 -13.89 20.78
CA VAL A 189 0.18 -13.26 20.76
C VAL A 189 0.21 -11.91 21.50
N VAL A 190 0.82 -11.82 22.69
CA VAL A 190 0.96 -10.55 23.41
C VAL A 190 1.73 -9.52 22.59
N LEU A 191 2.87 -9.90 21.99
CA LEU A 191 3.63 -9.03 21.09
C LEU A 191 2.83 -8.65 19.83
N THR A 192 1.99 -9.57 19.31
CA THR A 192 1.07 -9.29 18.20
C THR A 192 0.07 -8.20 18.56
N VAL A 193 -0.60 -8.32 19.71
CA VAL A 193 -1.62 -7.37 20.18
C VAL A 193 -0.98 -6.01 20.50
N VAL A 194 0.08 -5.96 21.30
CA VAL A 194 0.75 -4.70 21.68
C VAL A 194 1.24 -3.94 20.44
N THR A 195 1.96 -4.60 19.54
CA THR A 195 2.42 -3.95 18.30
C THR A 195 1.29 -3.62 17.31
N GLY A 196 0.12 -4.25 17.45
CA GLY A 196 -1.10 -3.86 16.74
C GLY A 196 -1.71 -2.57 17.29
N LEU A 197 -1.82 -2.44 18.61
CA LEU A 197 -2.34 -1.25 19.29
C LEU A 197 -1.45 -0.02 19.06
N ASP A 198 -0.12 -0.17 19.15
CA ASP A 198 0.85 0.88 18.79
C ASP A 198 0.64 1.39 17.36
N TYR A 199 0.31 0.49 16.44
CA TYR A 199 0.14 0.79 15.03
C TYR A 199 -1.22 1.47 14.74
N VAL A 200 -2.29 1.04 15.41
CA VAL A 200 -3.60 1.74 15.39
C VAL A 200 -3.46 3.15 15.96
N ARG A 201 -2.69 3.34 17.03
CA ARG A 201 -2.39 4.67 17.59
C ARG A 201 -1.69 5.56 16.55
N GLN A 202 -0.70 5.04 15.83
CA GLN A 202 -0.01 5.77 14.75
C GLN A 202 -0.96 6.12 13.60
N ALA A 203 -1.83 5.19 13.18
CA ALA A 203 -2.84 5.43 12.15
C ALA A 203 -3.81 6.58 12.50
N VAL A 204 -4.29 6.61 13.76
CA VAL A 204 -5.19 7.67 14.25
C VAL A 204 -4.48 9.03 14.30
N VAL A 205 -3.21 9.08 14.69
CA VAL A 205 -2.42 10.32 14.69
C VAL A 205 -2.21 10.84 13.26
N LEU A 206 -1.82 9.98 12.32
CA LEU A 206 -1.61 10.36 10.93
C LEU A 206 -2.91 10.88 10.27
N ARG A 207 -4.05 10.23 10.53
CA ARG A 207 -5.37 10.70 10.05
C ARG A 207 -5.74 12.07 10.62
N ARG A 208 -5.44 12.35 11.89
CA ARG A 208 -5.66 13.67 12.51
C ARG A 208 -4.78 14.75 11.89
N GLN A 209 -3.54 14.42 11.52
CA GLN A 209 -2.62 15.35 10.85
C GLN A 209 -3.08 15.66 9.42
N GLY A 210 -3.53 14.66 8.65
CA GLY A 210 -4.11 14.88 7.31
C GLY A 210 -5.33 15.81 7.35
N LEU A 211 -6.31 15.52 8.21
CA LEU A 211 -7.49 16.38 8.40
C LEU A 211 -7.16 17.80 8.88
N ALA A 212 -6.04 17.99 9.58
CA ALA A 212 -5.57 19.33 9.97
C ALA A 212 -4.91 20.07 8.80
N ALA A 213 -4.12 19.38 7.97
CA ALA A 213 -3.52 19.95 6.77
C ALA A 213 -4.56 20.33 5.71
N GLU A 214 -5.57 19.47 5.49
CA GLU A 214 -6.72 19.76 4.61
C GLU A 214 -7.47 21.04 5.05
N ARG A 215 -7.72 21.19 6.36
CA ARG A 215 -8.36 22.39 6.92
C ARG A 215 -7.49 23.63 6.80
N ALA A 216 -6.18 23.51 7.00
CA ALA A 216 -5.24 24.62 6.82
C ALA A 216 -5.19 25.06 5.35
N ALA A 217 -5.18 24.12 4.40
CA ALA A 217 -5.24 24.41 2.97
C ALA A 217 -6.58 25.06 2.58
N ALA A 218 -7.71 24.57 3.08
CA ALA A 218 -9.03 25.16 2.85
C ALA A 218 -9.18 26.56 3.46
N ALA A 219 -8.56 26.82 4.62
CA ALA A 219 -8.55 28.15 5.23
C ALA A 219 -7.62 29.13 4.48
N ALA A 220 -6.52 28.65 3.89
CA ALA A 220 -5.64 29.45 3.04
C ALA A 220 -6.28 29.75 1.66
N ALA A 221 -7.07 28.81 1.11
CA ALA A 221 -7.85 28.97 -0.11
C ALA A 221 -9.19 29.71 0.14
N GLY A 222 -9.12 30.87 0.81
CA GLY A 222 -10.27 31.65 1.25
C GLY A 222 -11.21 32.12 0.12
N PRO A 223 -12.43 32.57 0.47
CA PRO A 223 -13.51 32.82 -0.49
C PRO A 223 -13.29 34.09 -1.35
N SER A 224 -12.46 33.98 -2.40
CA SER A 224 -12.16 35.11 -3.30
C SER A 224 -12.02 34.74 -4.78
N ALA A 225 -13.05 34.08 -5.36
CA ALA A 225 -13.17 33.86 -6.81
C ALA A 225 -14.64 33.60 -7.24
N GLY A 226 -15.57 34.54 -7.00
CA GLY A 226 -17.00 34.24 -7.21
C GLY A 226 -17.99 35.41 -7.15
N ALA A 227 -17.61 36.63 -7.56
CA ALA A 227 -18.52 37.78 -7.63
C ALA A 227 -18.36 38.53 -8.98
N PRO A 228 -19.19 38.24 -9.99
CA PRO A 228 -19.16 38.94 -11.29
C PRO A 228 -19.47 40.43 -11.13
N GLY A 229 -18.65 41.28 -11.77
CA GLY A 229 -18.55 42.71 -11.49
C GLY A 229 -19.84 43.53 -11.68
N ALA A 230 -20.21 44.26 -10.63
CA ALA A 230 -21.12 45.39 -10.73
C ALA A 230 -20.36 46.64 -11.24
N ARG A 231 -20.28 46.81 -12.57
CA ARG A 231 -19.96 48.06 -13.31
C ARG A 231 -20.01 47.82 -14.83
N GLY A 232 -20.63 48.73 -15.59
CA GLY A 232 -20.51 48.75 -17.06
C GLY A 232 -21.83 48.77 -17.86
N ALA A 233 -22.73 49.71 -17.57
CA ALA A 233 -23.95 49.94 -18.38
C ALA A 233 -24.30 51.44 -18.37
N ALA A 234 -23.63 52.23 -19.21
CA ALA A 234 -23.80 53.69 -19.27
C ALA A 234 -23.36 54.33 -20.61
N GLU A 235 -23.64 53.70 -21.75
CA GLU A 235 -23.55 54.35 -23.07
C GLU A 235 -24.52 53.67 -24.05
N GLY A 236 -25.24 54.47 -24.86
CA GLY A 236 -26.35 53.97 -25.68
C GLY A 236 -27.41 55.01 -26.02
N ASP A 237 -27.00 56.12 -26.66
CA ASP A 237 -27.92 57.03 -27.36
C ASP A 237 -28.28 56.46 -28.75
N GLY A 238 -29.42 56.84 -29.35
CA GLY A 238 -29.78 56.43 -30.71
C GLY A 238 -31.21 55.89 -30.95
N ALA A 239 -32.23 56.68 -30.62
CA ALA A 239 -33.56 56.77 -31.25
C ALA A 239 -34.18 55.59 -32.04
N SER A 240 -35.41 55.19 -31.66
CA SER A 240 -36.55 55.16 -32.61
C SER A 240 -37.92 55.30 -31.89
N ARG A 241 -38.96 55.62 -32.66
CA ARG A 241 -40.38 55.71 -32.26
C ARG A 241 -41.08 54.35 -32.57
N THR A 242 -42.33 54.01 -32.22
CA THR A 242 -43.61 54.72 -31.98
C THR A 242 -44.59 53.80 -31.20
N ALA A 243 -45.61 54.38 -30.52
CA ALA A 243 -46.97 53.81 -30.33
C ALA A 243 -47.14 52.43 -29.61
N GLU A 244 -48.27 52.07 -28.96
CA GLU A 244 -49.44 52.76 -28.37
C GLU A 244 -50.13 51.71 -27.43
N PRO A 245 -50.83 52.07 -26.34
CA PRO A 245 -51.20 51.10 -25.30
C PRO A 245 -52.66 50.60 -25.34
N ASP A 246 -52.84 49.27 -25.40
CA ASP A 246 -54.03 48.52 -24.97
C ASP A 246 -53.67 47.02 -24.80
N GLY A 247 -54.35 46.21 -23.99
CA GLY A 247 -55.49 46.50 -23.12
C GLY A 247 -55.88 45.33 -22.20
N ALA A 248 -56.73 45.66 -21.23
CA ALA A 248 -57.54 44.84 -20.31
C ALA A 248 -57.51 43.27 -20.31
N SER A 249 -57.13 42.72 -19.15
CA SER A 249 -58.00 41.88 -18.27
C SER A 249 -58.23 40.36 -18.50
N HIS A 250 -58.58 39.68 -17.39
CA HIS A 250 -59.24 38.37 -17.24
C HIS A 250 -58.50 37.11 -17.77
N SER A 251 -58.71 35.89 -17.24
CA SER A 251 -59.20 35.43 -15.92
C SER A 251 -58.87 33.93 -15.71
N ALA A 252 -59.28 33.36 -14.56
CA ALA A 252 -59.43 31.94 -14.17
C ALA A 252 -59.16 30.81 -15.22
N GLY A 253 -58.65 29.64 -14.83
CA GLY A 253 -58.49 29.04 -13.50
C GLY A 253 -58.49 27.50 -13.61
N ALA A 254 -58.82 26.78 -12.52
CA ALA A 254 -58.79 25.30 -12.40
C ALA A 254 -57.37 24.68 -12.51
N ALA A 255 -56.91 23.77 -11.63
CA ALA A 255 -57.40 22.41 -11.35
C ALA A 255 -57.34 21.49 -12.60
N GLY A 256 -56.84 20.25 -12.55
CA GLY A 256 -56.75 19.35 -11.41
C GLY A 256 -55.66 18.25 -11.52
N PRO A 257 -55.80 17.11 -10.82
CA PRO A 257 -54.66 16.51 -10.12
C PRO A 257 -54.05 15.25 -10.76
N ALA A 258 -53.04 14.73 -10.05
CA ALA A 258 -52.30 13.51 -10.31
C ALA A 258 -53.15 12.26 -10.62
N GLU A 259 -52.62 11.43 -11.52
CA GLU A 259 -53.10 10.07 -11.80
C GLU A 259 -52.17 9.03 -11.14
N THR A 260 -52.64 7.81 -10.91
CA THR A 260 -51.97 6.81 -10.05
C THR A 260 -52.19 5.39 -10.56
N GLU A 261 -51.17 4.78 -11.17
CA GLU A 261 -51.08 3.37 -11.58
C GLU A 261 -49.61 3.08 -12.01
N ARG A 262 -48.94 1.94 -11.73
CA ARG A 262 -49.25 0.73 -10.92
C ARG A 262 -48.00 0.29 -10.14
#